data_AF-A0A7X9GZX6-F1
#
_entry.id   AF-A0A7X9GZX6-F1
#
_cell.length_a   1.000
_cell.length_b   1.000
_cell.length_c   1.000
_cell.angle_alpha   90.00
_cell.angle_beta   90.00
_cell.angle_gamma   90.00
#
_symmetry.space_group_name_H-M   'P 1'
#
loop_
_entity.id
_entity.type
_entity.pdbx_description
1 polymer ?
#
loop_
_entity_poly.entity_id
_entity_poly.type
_entity_poly.pdbx_seq_one_letter_code
_entity_poly.pdbx_strand_id
1 'polypeptide(L)' 'ELKANNENIVEGPNVIGISNLGEYGMDFTIIARTQPMEQWGVEREIRKKVKEAFDRENIEIPYPKRVIHEK' A
#
# COMPACT_ATOMS: atom_id res chain seq x y z
N GLU A 1 -14.19 3.64 3.41
CA GLU A 1 -14.89 2.56 2.68
C GLU A 1 -14.42 1.13 3.02
N LEU A 2 -13.14 0.88 3.35
CA LEU A 2 -12.66 -0.48 3.69
C LEU A 2 -13.24 -1.05 5.01
N LYS A 3 -13.43 -0.20 6.03
CA LYS A 3 -14.02 -0.63 7.31
C LYS A 3 -15.52 -1.00 7.21
N ALA A 4 -16.22 -0.50 6.19
CA ALA A 4 -17.64 -0.77 5.99
C ALA A 4 -17.91 -2.07 5.24
N ASN A 5 -16.92 -2.58 4.50
CA ASN A 5 -17.06 -3.73 3.60
C ASN A 5 -16.41 -5.01 4.15
N ASN A 6 -15.84 -4.98 5.36
CA ASN A 6 -15.14 -6.14 5.91
C ASN A 6 -15.31 -6.23 7.43
N GLU A 7 -16.12 -7.20 7.86
CA GLU A 7 -16.41 -7.48 9.29
C GLU A 7 -15.16 -7.96 10.06
N ASN A 8 -14.10 -8.35 9.33
CA ASN A 8 -12.85 -8.86 9.89
C ASN A 8 -11.89 -7.75 10.34
N ILE A 9 -12.18 -6.46 10.05
CA ILE A 9 -11.35 -5.32 10.46
C ILE A 9 -11.95 -4.66 11.71
N VAL A 10 -11.29 -4.85 12.84
CA VAL A 10 -11.69 -4.30 14.15
C VAL A 10 -11.37 -2.79 14.22
N GLU A 11 -10.22 -2.36 13.70
CA GLU A 11 -9.84 -0.94 13.62
C GLU A 11 -8.97 -0.65 12.38
N GLY A 12 -9.09 0.55 11.82
CA GLY A 12 -8.43 0.91 10.58
C GLY A 12 -9.22 0.48 9.35
N PRO A 13 -8.63 0.51 8.14
CA PRO A 13 -7.24 0.87 7.87
C PRO A 13 -6.95 2.36 8.03
N ASN A 14 -5.90 2.69 8.78
CA ASN A 14 -5.38 4.05 8.92
C ASN A 14 -4.07 4.16 8.14
N VAL A 15 -3.98 5.15 7.26
CA VAL A 15 -2.73 5.51 6.58
C VAL A 15 -1.93 6.36 7.54
N ILE A 16 -0.78 5.85 7.98
CA ILE A 16 0.11 6.58 8.90
C ILE A 16 0.87 7.68 8.14
N GLY A 17 1.15 7.44 6.86
CA GLY A 17 1.83 8.38 5.96
C GLY A 17 2.99 7.72 5.22
N ILE A 18 3.89 8.56 4.73
CA ILE A 18 5.14 8.12 4.08
C ILE A 18 6.09 7.68 5.18
N SER A 19 6.46 6.40 5.17
CA SER A 19 7.40 5.83 6.14
C SER A 19 8.85 5.96 5.68
N ASN A 20 9.08 5.99 4.37
CA ASN A 20 10.42 6.11 3.80
C ASN A 20 10.40 6.73 2.40
N LEU A 21 11.45 7.47 2.09
CA LEU A 21 11.76 8.03 0.77
C LEU A 21 13.03 7.35 0.29
N GLY A 22 12.88 6.22 -0.40
CA GLY A 22 13.99 5.44 -0.94
C GLY A 22 14.47 5.96 -2.30
N GLU A 23 15.64 5.47 -2.74
CA GLU A 23 16.22 5.82 -4.05
C GLU A 23 15.28 5.55 -5.23
N TYR A 24 14.42 4.53 -5.09
CA TYR A 24 13.55 4.06 -6.15
C TYR A 24 12.07 4.31 -5.86
N GLY A 25 11.68 4.99 -4.78
CA GLY A 25 10.26 5.18 -4.50
C GLY A 25 9.92 5.70 -3.10
N MET A 26 8.62 5.82 -2.85
CA MET A 26 8.07 6.19 -1.55
C MET A 26 7.34 5.00 -0.93
N ASP A 27 7.70 4.67 0.30
CA ASP A 27 7.03 3.62 1.07
C ASP A 27 5.90 4.24 1.89
N PHE A 28 4.71 3.64 1.82
CA PHE A 28 3.54 4.04 2.59
C PHE A 28 3.21 2.99 3.64
N THR A 29 3.03 3.43 4.89
CA THR A 29 2.61 2.54 5.96
C THR A 29 1.12 2.66 6.22
N ILE A 30 0.42 1.53 6.11
CA ILE A 30 -1.00 1.38 6.43
C ILE A 30 -1.11 0.38 7.57
N ILE A 31 -1.81 0.76 8.63
CA ILE A 31 -2.04 -0.10 9.79
C ILE A 31 -3.54 -0.39 9.90
N ALA A 32 -3.86 -1.67 10.06
CA ALA A 32 -5.20 -2.15 10.37
C ALA A 32 -5.12 -3.22 11.47
N ARG A 33 -6.06 -3.18 12.42
CA ARG A 33 -6.29 -4.24 13.40
C ARG A 33 -7.39 -5.15 12.89
N THR A 34 -7.12 -6.44 12.83
CA THR A 34 -8.05 -7.46 12.33
C THR A 34 -8.41 -8.45 13.44
N GLN A 35 -9.42 -9.28 13.18
CA GLN A 35 -9.66 -10.46 14.00
C GLN A 35 -8.45 -11.43 13.88
N PRO A 36 -8.19 -12.25 14.92
CA PRO A 36 -7.14 -13.26 14.86
C PRO A 36 -7.32 -14.19 13.66
N MET A 37 -6.22 -14.59 13.02
CA MET A 37 -6.16 -15.43 11.80
C MET A 37 -6.60 -14.76 10.48
N GLU A 38 -7.25 -13.60 10.53
CA GLU A 38 -7.71 -12.88 9.34
C GLU A 38 -6.69 -11.87 8.77
N GLN A 39 -5.54 -11.72 9.43
CA GLN A 39 -4.55 -10.69 9.08
C GLN A 39 -4.10 -10.75 7.61
N TRP A 40 -3.84 -11.95 7.08
CA TRP A 40 -3.34 -12.11 5.71
C TRP A 40 -4.42 -11.87 4.65
N GLY A 41 -5.67 -12.23 4.95
CA GLY A 41 -6.81 -12.00 4.06
C GLY A 41 -7.05 -10.51 3.88
N VAL A 42 -7.12 -9.79 5.00
CA VAL A 42 -7.27 -8.34 5.02
C VAL A 42 -6.08 -7.63 4.36
N GLU A 43 -4.85 -8.07 4.64
CA GLU A 43 -3.64 -7.47 4.08
C GLU A 43 -3.62 -7.57 2.54
N ARG A 44 -4.04 -8.72 1.98
CA ARG A 44 -4.16 -8.92 0.53
C ARG A 44 -5.21 -8.01 -0.09
N GLU A 45 -6.36 -7.86 0.57
CA GLU A 45 -7.42 -6.99 0.06
C GLU A 45 -6.99 -5.52 0.07
N ILE A 46 -6.32 -5.07 1.14
CA ILE A 46 -5.76 -3.72 1.21
C ILE A 46 -4.78 -3.49 0.06
N ARG A 47 -3.83 -4.40 -0.16
CA ARG A 47 -2.88 -4.28 -1.28
C ARG A 47 -3.55 -4.24 -2.64
N LYS A 48 -4.58 -5.07 -2.85
CA LYS A 48 -5.36 -5.09 -4.10
C LYS A 48 -6.01 -3.72 -4.35
N LYS A 49 -6.69 -3.17 -3.35
CA LYS A 49 -7.34 -1.86 -3.46
C LYS A 49 -6.34 -0.71 -3.67
N VAL A 50 -5.19 -0.76 -3.01
CA VAL A 50 -4.10 0.21 -3.25
C VAL A 50 -3.64 0.15 -4.70
N LYS A 51 -3.46 -1.05 -5.25
CA LYS A 51 -3.06 -1.22 -6.65
C LYS A 51 -4.13 -0.69 -7.62
N GLU A 52 -5.39 -1.04 -7.42
CA GLU A 52 -6.50 -0.53 -8.24
C GLU A 52 -6.64 1.00 -8.17
N ALA A 53 -6.38 1.59 -6.99
CA ALA A 53 -6.37 3.04 -6.84
C ALA A 53 -5.19 3.69 -7.59
N PHE A 54 -3.99 3.12 -7.49
CA PHE A 54 -2.82 3.62 -8.21
C PHE A 54 -3.02 3.51 -9.72
N ASP A 55 -3.60 2.42 -10.22
CA ASP A 55 -3.89 2.24 -11.63
C ASP A 55 -4.94 3.25 -12.14
N ARG A 56 -5.94 3.60 -11.31
CA ARG A 56 -6.94 4.62 -11.64
C ARG A 56 -6.36 6.04 -11.70
N GLU A 57 -5.47 6.35 -10.77
CA GLU A 57 -4.79 7.66 -10.69
C GLU A 57 -3.54 7.73 -11.59
N ASN A 58 -3.29 6.69 -12.40
CA ASN A 58 -2.17 6.58 -13.32
C ASN A 58 -0.79 6.72 -12.64
N ILE A 59 -0.67 6.21 -11.41
CA ILE A 59 0.57 6.18 -10.64
C ILE A 59 1.33 4.90 -10.99
N GLU A 60 2.44 5.05 -11.71
CA GLU A 60 3.29 3.92 -12.07
C GLU A 60 4.14 3.43 -10.88
N ILE A 61 4.32 2.11 -10.79
CA ILE A 61 5.24 1.53 -9.81
C ILE A 61 6.66 1.80 -10.30
N PRO A 62 7.49 2.46 -9.48
CA PRO A 62 8.81 2.85 -9.92
C PRO A 62 9.72 1.64 -10.09
N TYR A 63 10.53 1.68 -11.15
CA TYR A 63 11.57 0.69 -11.45
C TYR A 63 12.95 1.32 -11.24
N PRO A 64 14.00 0.52 -10.94
CA PRO A 64 15.34 1.06 -10.78
C PRO A 64 15.84 1.72 -12.07
N LYS A 65 15.94 3.06 -12.08
CA LYS A 65 16.52 3.82 -13.18
C LYS A 65 18.01 4.02 -12.91
N ARG A 66 18.85 3.59 -13.85
CA ARG A 66 20.29 3.90 -13.85
C ARG A 66 20.58 4.83 -15.03
N VAL A 67 21.22 5.95 -14.75
CA VAL A 67 21.72 6.86 -15.78
C VAL A 67 23.20 6.55 -15.97
N ILE A 68 23.57 6.11 -17.17
CA ILE A 68 24.97 5.91 -17.54
C ILE A 68 25.44 7.18 -18.24
N HIS A 69 26.46 7.82 -17.69
CA HIS A 69 27.11 8.96 -18.32
C HIS A 69 28.37 8.45 -19.04
N GLU A 70 28.40 8.53 -20.37
CA GLU A 70 29.63 8.37 -21.15
C GLU A 70 30.45 9.66 -21.06
N LYS A 71 31.78 9.51 -20.99
CA LYS A 71 32.75 10.59 -20.87
C LYS A 71 33.38 10.90 -22.22
#